data_AF-A0A660WJI9-F1
#
_entry.id   AF-A0A660WJI9-F1
#
_cell.length_a   1.000
_cell.length_b   1.000
_cell.length_c   1.000
_cell.angle_alpha   90.00
_cell.angle_beta   90.00
_cell.angle_gamma   90.00
#
_symmetry.space_group_name_H-M   'P 1'
#
loop_
_entity.id
_entity.type
_entity.pdbx_description
1 polymer ?
#
loop_
_entity_poly.entity_id
_entity_poly.type
_entity_poly.pdbx_seq_one_letter_code
_entity_poly.pdbx_strand_id
1 'polypeptide(L)'
;MEIYKFLGKEFKCPYCGKIHKIGVKKIESGNIDCLPDFISKIIGKNKKILILADNITYRVAGEKIENILGKIWHVKSIILNPEGEKRVTAQEKYL
;
A
#
# COMPACT_ATOMS: atom_id res chain seq x y z
N MET A 1 17.06 -13.56 -9.09
CA MET A 1 16.31 -14.09 -7.93
C MET A 1 14.91 -13.50 -7.98
N GLU A 2 13.87 -14.31 -8.16
CA GLU A 2 12.49 -13.81 -8.19
C GLU A 2 12.01 -13.50 -6.76
N ILE A 3 12.05 -12.23 -6.38
CA ILE A 3 11.73 -11.79 -5.01
C ILE A 3 10.29 -12.14 -4.61
N TYR A 4 9.37 -12.23 -5.58
CA TYR A 4 7.97 -12.58 -5.36
C TYR A 4 7.76 -13.98 -4.78
N LYS A 5 8.67 -14.94 -5.01
CA LYS A 5 8.56 -16.32 -4.48
C LYS A 5 8.69 -16.40 -2.95
N PHE A 6 9.26 -15.35 -2.35
CA PHE A 6 9.55 -15.26 -0.93
C PHE A 6 8.52 -14.42 -0.15
N LEU A 7 7.51 -13.86 -0.81
CA LEU A 7 6.44 -13.10 -0.15
C LEU A 7 5.73 -13.95 0.92
N GLY A 8 5.60 -13.39 2.12
CA GLY A 8 4.98 -14.05 3.27
C GLY A 8 5.79 -15.21 3.86
N LYS A 9 7.03 -15.45 3.40
CA LYS A 9 7.85 -16.60 3.79
C LYS A 9 9.12 -16.20 4.52
N GLU A 10 9.65 -17.16 5.24
CA GLU A 10 11.01 -17.15 5.78
C GLU A 10 11.90 -18.03 4.91
N PHE A 11 13.12 -17.57 4.60
CA PHE A 11 14.09 -18.33 3.82
C PHE A 11 15.51 -18.08 4.32
N LYS A 12 16.37 -19.09 4.19
CA LYS A 12 17.80 -18.95 4.46
C LYS A 12 18.48 -18.32 3.24
N CYS A 13 19.13 -17.17 3.42
CA CYS A 13 19.82 -16.51 2.33
C CYS A 13 21.11 -17.25 1.98
N PRO A 14 21.32 -17.63 0.71
CA PRO A 14 22.52 -18.35 0.28
C PRO A 14 23.79 -17.49 0.36
N TYR A 15 23.66 -16.15 0.37
CA TYR A 15 24.80 -15.22 0.35
C TYR A 15 25.30 -14.85 1.75
N CYS A 16 24.42 -14.76 2.75
CA CYS A 16 24.79 -14.35 4.11
C CYS A 16 24.53 -15.42 5.18
N GLY A 17 23.88 -16.53 4.83
CA GLY A 17 23.61 -17.66 5.74
C GLY A 17 22.50 -17.42 6.78
N LYS A 18 21.96 -16.20 6.89
CA LYS A 18 20.92 -15.82 7.85
C LYS A 18 19.52 -16.13 7.34
N ILE A 19 18.56 -16.22 8.26
CA ILE A 19 17.13 -16.34 7.93
C ILE A 19 16.56 -14.94 7.68
N HIS A 20 15.92 -14.76 6.53
CA HIS A 20 15.21 -13.55 6.16
C HIS A 20 13.72 -13.82 6.08
N LYS A 21 12.92 -12.83 6.46
CA LYS A 21 11.46 -12.85 6.35
C LYS A 21 11.00 -11.72 5.45
N ILE A 22 10.15 -12.02 4.47
CA ILE A 22 9.44 -10.97 3.74
C ILE A 22 8.02 -10.89 4.29
N GLY A 23 7.77 -9.89 5.14
CA GLY A 23 6.46 -9.67 5.78
C GLY A 23 5.37 -9.18 4.82
N VAL A 24 5.70 -8.93 3.56
CA VAL A 24 4.74 -8.51 2.53
C VAL A 24 3.91 -9.71 2.09
N LYS A 25 2.59 -9.64 2.30
CA LYS A 25 1.66 -10.74 1.96
C LYS A 25 1.38 -10.85 0.46
N LYS A 26 1.24 -9.72 -0.23
CA LYS A 26 0.89 -9.67 -1.65
C LYS A 26 1.31 -8.34 -2.27
N ILE A 27 1.75 -8.40 -3.53
CA ILE A 27 2.04 -7.24 -4.37
C ILE A 27 1.28 -7.44 -5.67
N GLU A 28 0.62 -6.40 -6.17
CA GLU A 28 -0.11 -6.43 -7.43
C GLU A 28 0.03 -5.06 -8.11
N SER A 29 0.35 -5.07 -9.41
CA SER A 29 0.36 -3.89 -10.26
C SER A 29 -0.88 -3.92 -11.15
N GLY A 30 -1.57 -2.79 -11.30
CA GLY A 30 -2.76 -2.75 -12.14
C GLY A 30 -3.59 -1.49 -11.94
N ASN A 31 -4.85 -1.57 -12.33
CA ASN A 31 -5.82 -0.49 -12.20
C ASN A 31 -6.40 -0.45 -10.77
N ILE A 32 -6.57 0.76 -10.25
CA ILE A 32 -7.20 1.06 -8.96
C ILE A 32 -8.64 0.52 -8.86
N ASP A 33 -9.32 0.35 -9.99
CA ASP A 33 -10.67 -0.22 -10.04
C ASP A 33 -10.70 -1.70 -9.59
N CYS A 34 -9.56 -2.39 -9.67
CA CYS A 34 -9.38 -3.77 -9.19
C CYS A 34 -8.97 -3.86 -7.70
N LEU A 35 -8.80 -2.72 -7.02
CA LEU A 35 -8.38 -2.68 -5.61
C LEU A 35 -9.31 -3.45 -4.66
N PRO A 36 -10.65 -3.46 -4.83
CA PRO A 36 -11.53 -4.29 -4.00
C PRO A 36 -11.19 -5.78 -4.06
N ASP A 37 -10.94 -6.31 -5.26
CA ASP A 37 -10.63 -7.72 -5.43
C ASP A 37 -9.27 -8.06 -4.81
N PHE A 38 -8.31 -7.13 -4.89
CA PHE A 38 -7.04 -7.27 -4.20
C PHE A 38 -7.21 -7.34 -2.68
N ILE A 39 -7.93 -6.38 -2.09
CA ILE A 39 -8.11 -6.29 -0.64
C ILE A 39 -8.93 -7.47 -0.10
N SER A 40 -9.97 -7.89 -0.82
CA SER A 40 -10.84 -9.01 -0.41
C SER A 40 -10.06 -10.33 -0.28
N LYS A 41 -9.05 -10.57 -1.12
CA LYS A 41 -8.15 -11.73 -1.04
C LYS A 41 -7.26 -11.71 0.22
N ILE A 42 -7.10 -10.56 0.87
CA ILE A 42 -6.23 -10.41 2.05
C ILE A 42 -7.03 -10.42 3.36
N ILE A 43 -8.14 -9.68 3.43
CA ILE A 43 -8.88 -9.44 4.70
C ILE A 43 -10.34 -9.92 4.69
N GLY A 44 -10.86 -10.38 3.55
CA GLY A 44 -12.27 -10.79 3.39
C GLY A 44 -13.27 -9.63 3.34
N LYS A 45 -14.57 -9.96 3.38
CA LYS A 45 -15.69 -8.99 3.40
C LYS A 45 -16.07 -8.61 4.85
N ASN A 46 -16.76 -7.48 5.05
CA ASN A 46 -17.27 -6.99 6.36
C ASN A 46 -16.21 -6.51 7.39
N LYS A 47 -15.05 -6.06 6.93
CA LYS A 47 -14.07 -5.36 7.78
C LYS A 47 -14.26 -3.83 7.72
N LYS A 48 -13.71 -3.12 8.71
CA LYS A 48 -13.57 -1.67 8.67
C LYS A 48 -12.24 -1.32 8.00
N ILE A 49 -12.26 -0.35 7.10
CA ILE A 49 -11.05 0.12 6.40
C ILE A 49 -10.80 1.57 6.82
N LEU A 50 -9.57 1.86 7.23
CA LEU A 50 -9.08 3.21 7.43
C LEU A 50 -8.17 3.58 6.26
N ILE A 51 -8.53 4.64 5.53
CA ILE A 51 -7.66 5.27 4.54
C ILE A 51 -6.93 6.42 5.25
N LEU A 52 -5.61 6.40 5.19
CA LEU A 52 -4.76 7.46 5.73
C LEU A 52 -3.89 7.96 4.59
N ALA A 53 -4.01 9.24 4.26
CA ALA A 53 -3.26 9.86 3.16
C ALA A 53 -2.97 11.32 3.48
N ASP A 54 -1.89 11.86 2.95
CA ASP A 54 -1.70 13.31 2.94
C ASP A 54 -2.72 13.98 2.00
N ASN A 55 -2.88 15.30 2.13
CA ASN A 55 -3.83 16.07 1.33
C ASN A 55 -3.59 16.00 -0.19
N ILE A 56 -2.33 15.91 -0.64
CA ILE A 56 -2.01 15.82 -2.06
C ILE A 56 -2.40 14.43 -2.58
N THR A 57 -1.97 13.36 -1.91
CA THR A 57 -2.30 11.98 -2.28
C THR A 57 -3.80 11.73 -2.23
N TYR A 58 -4.49 12.24 -1.21
CA TYR A 58 -5.94 12.07 -1.08
C TYR A 58 -6.69 12.74 -2.25
N ARG A 59 -6.28 13.96 -2.63
CA ARG A 59 -6.85 14.67 -3.78
C ARG A 59 -6.62 13.95 -5.11
N VAL A 60 -5.46 13.33 -5.29
CA VAL A 60 -5.12 12.65 -6.56
C VAL A 60 -5.82 11.31 -6.71
N ALA A 61 -5.90 10.52 -5.63
CA ALA A 61 -6.41 9.15 -5.71
C ALA A 61 -7.26 8.71 -4.51
N GLY A 62 -7.10 9.33 -3.34
CA GLY A 62 -7.78 8.93 -2.11
C GLY A 62 -9.31 8.98 -2.22
N GLU A 63 -9.86 10.04 -2.79
CA GLU A 63 -11.32 10.16 -2.98
C GLU A 63 -11.87 9.03 -3.88
N LYS A 64 -11.17 8.72 -4.97
CA LYS A 64 -11.55 7.60 -5.86
C LYS A 64 -11.49 6.27 -5.12
N ILE A 65 -10.43 6.03 -4.35
CA ILE A 65 -10.28 4.81 -3.54
C ILE A 65 -11.40 4.68 -2.51
N GLU A 66 -11.69 5.75 -1.78
CA GLU A 66 -12.76 5.76 -0.77
C GLU A 66 -14.11 5.40 -1.39
N ASN A 67 -14.46 6.01 -2.52
CA ASN A 67 -15.69 5.73 -3.25
C ASN A 67 -15.78 4.27 -3.73
N ILE A 68 -14.67 3.69 -4.18
CA ILE A 68 -14.61 2.30 -4.66
C ILE A 68 -14.76 1.32 -3.50
N LEU A 69 -14.02 1.53 -2.41
CA LEU A 69 -14.02 0.65 -1.25
C LEU A 69 -15.31 0.78 -0.42
N GLY A 70 -15.89 1.97 -0.35
CA GLY A 70 -17.12 2.27 0.39
C GLY A 70 -18.35 1.51 -0.12
N LYS A 71 -18.31 0.97 -1.35
CA LYS A 71 -19.35 0.10 -1.90
C LYS A 71 -19.42 -1.28 -1.23
N ILE A 72 -18.36 -1.70 -0.54
CA ILE A 72 -18.21 -3.07 -0.01
C ILE A 72 -17.87 -3.09 1.47
N TRP A 73 -17.10 -2.12 1.96
CA TRP A 73 -16.65 -2.03 3.35
C TRP A 73 -17.13 -0.73 4.01
N HIS A 74 -17.11 -0.73 5.35
CA HIS A 74 -17.23 0.52 6.10
C HIS A 74 -15.88 1.23 6.10
N VAL A 75 -15.78 2.29 5.30
CA VAL A 75 -14.54 3.06 5.09
C VAL A 75 -14.59 4.34 5.92
N LYS A 76 -13.45 4.67 6.54
CA LYS A 76 -13.18 5.99 7.11
C LYS A 76 -11.91 6.52 6.50
N SER A 77 -11.91 7.79 6.09
CA SER A 77 -10.70 8.49 5.65
C SER A 77 -10.22 9.49 6.69
N ILE A 78 -8.90 9.56 6.88
CA ILE A 78 -8.22 10.61 7.63
C ILE A 78 -7.20 11.24 6.69
N ILE A 79 -7.37 12.54 6.47
CA ILE A 79 -6.48 13.33 5.62
C ILE A 79 -5.49 14.03 6.53
N LEU A 80 -4.21 13.71 6.35
CA LEU A 80 -3.11 14.33 7.08
C LEU A 80 -2.71 15.62 6.36
N ASN A 81 -2.79 16.73 7.08
CA ASN A 81 -2.25 17.99 6.61
C ASN A 81 -0.89 18.20 7.26
N PRO A 82 0.15 18.60 6.51
CA PRO A 82 1.42 18.97 7.11
C PRO A 82 1.20 20.16 8.06
N GLU A 83 1.77 20.09 9.25
CA GLU A 83 1.91 21.26 10.12
C GLU A 83 3.05 22.13 9.57
N GLY A 84 2.70 23.27 8.95
CA GLY A 84 3.63 24.24 8.36
C GLY A 84 3.95 24.02 6.87
N GLU A 85 4.72 24.94 6.28
CA GLU A 85 5.19 24.83 4.90
C GLU A 85 6.35 23.81 4.79
N LYS A 86 6.16 22.75 4.00
CA LYS A 86 7.27 21.90 3.54
C LYS A 86 7.40 22.00 2.03
N ARG A 87 8.36 22.81 1.57
CA ARG A 87 8.93 22.69 0.23
C ARG A 87 9.76 21.41 0.18
N VAL A 88 9.31 20.43 -0.60
CA VAL A 88 10.09 19.22 -0.87
C VAL A 88 10.70 19.38 -2.26
N THR A 89 12.02 19.55 -2.32
CA THR A 89 12.78 19.55 -3.58
C THR A 89 13.40 18.17 -3.79
N ALA A 90 12.97 17.47 -4.83
CA ALA A 90 13.67 16.27 -5.31
C ALA A 90 14.88 16.73 -6.13
N GLN A 91 16.08 16.31 -5.74
CA GLN A 91 17.27 16.42 -6.59
C GLN A 91 17.47 15.08 -7.28
N GLU A 92 17.43 15.07 -8.60
CA GLU A 92 17.95 13.94 -9.38
C GLU A 92 19.46 13.89 -9.20
N LYS A 93 19.96 12.83 -8.55
CA LYS A 93 21.35 12.43 -8.61
C LYS A 93 21.42 11.07 -9.28
N TYR A 94 21.75 11.07 -10.56
CA TYR A 94 22.22 9.86 -11.24
C TYR A 94 23.67 9.62 -10.78
N LEU A 95 23.94 8.43 -10.22
CA LEU A 95 25.29 7.88 -10.00
C LEU A 95 25.56 6.85 -11.07
#